data_AF-A0A5K0ZCG2-F1
#
_entry.id   AF-A0A5K0ZCG2-F1
#
_cell.length_a   1.000
_cell.length_b   1.000
_cell.length_c   1.000
_cell.angle_alpha   90.00
_cell.angle_beta   90.00
_cell.angle_gamma   90.00
#
_symmetry.space_group_name_H-M   'P 1'
#
loop_
_entity.id
_entity.type
_entity.pdbx_description
1 polymer ?
#
loop_
_entity_poly.entity_id
_entity_poly.type
_entity_poly.pdbx_seq_one_letter_code
_entity_poly.pdbx_strand_id
1 'polypeptide(L)'
;MLPLHYIQKGVLFPKPSTAFDAIAQRLQTSLSHCLLHFPFLSGRLATDAESTIFVDCNDAGAQFVIAKADGLHVLDLMNAVHVPLIVRSFFPMDAINYDGYSLPLVAVQ
;
A
#
# COMPACT_ATOMS: atom_id res chain seq x y z
N MET A 1 -23.01 2.88 -4.40
CA MET A 1 -21.93 1.99 -4.89
C MET A 1 -21.90 0.73 -4.05
N LEU A 2 -21.56 -0.42 -4.63
CA LEU A 2 -21.29 -1.63 -3.85
C LEU A 2 -19.95 -1.48 -3.10
N PRO A 3 -19.80 -2.02 -1.89
CA PRO A 3 -18.52 -2.07 -1.19
C PRO A 3 -17.48 -2.82 -2.04
N LEU A 4 -16.38 -2.16 -2.37
CA LEU A 4 -15.27 -2.76 -3.12
C LEU A 4 -13.98 -2.61 -2.33
N HIS A 5 -13.32 -3.72 -2.05
CA HIS A 5 -12.02 -3.71 -1.39
C HIS A 5 -10.97 -3.03 -2.27
N TYR A 6 -10.01 -2.41 -1.62
CA TYR A 6 -8.85 -1.85 -2.29
C TYR A 6 -8.09 -2.94 -3.05
N ILE A 7 -7.52 -2.55 -4.19
CA ILE A 7 -6.70 -3.44 -4.99
C ILE A 7 -5.40 -3.69 -4.23
N GLN A 8 -5.16 -4.96 -3.87
CA GLN A 8 -3.96 -5.41 -3.20
C GLN A 8 -3.07 -6.18 -4.18
N LYS A 9 -1.84 -5.70 -4.39
CA LYS A 9 -0.85 -6.34 -5.28
C LYS A 9 0.53 -6.27 -4.65
N GLY A 10 1.30 -7.34 -4.80
CA GLY A 10 2.65 -7.44 -4.26
C GLY A 10 3.59 -8.11 -5.25
N VAL A 11 4.89 -7.89 -5.05
CA VAL A 11 5.98 -8.51 -5.79
C VAL A 11 6.98 -9.10 -4.80
N LEU A 12 7.52 -10.27 -5.10
CA LEU A 12 8.52 -10.95 -4.28
C LEU A 12 9.90 -10.78 -4.92
N PHE A 13 10.86 -10.31 -4.13
CA PHE A 13 12.25 -10.16 -4.56
C PHE A 13 13.16 -11.14 -3.82
N PRO A 14 14.24 -11.63 -4.46
CA PRO A 14 15.31 -12.33 -3.76
C PRO A 14 15.93 -11.46 -2.66
N LYS A 15 16.61 -12.10 -1.71
CA LYS A 15 17.32 -11.39 -0.64
C LYS A 15 18.33 -10.41 -1.27
N PRO A 16 18.25 -9.11 -0.92
CA PRO A 16 19.18 -8.13 -1.46
C PRO A 16 20.58 -8.31 -0.86
N SER A 17 21.60 -7.87 -1.60
CA SER A 17 22.98 -7.78 -1.11
C SER A 17 23.22 -6.57 -0.20
N THR A 18 22.35 -5.57 -0.28
CA THR A 18 22.40 -4.35 0.54
C THR A 18 21.61 -4.53 1.85
N ALA A 19 22.00 -3.79 2.90
CA ALA A 19 21.24 -3.73 4.14
C ALA A 19 19.79 -3.26 3.89
N PHE A 20 18.83 -3.94 4.52
CA PHE A 20 17.41 -3.68 4.32
C PHE A 20 17.00 -2.26 4.70
N ASP A 21 17.55 -1.70 5.77
CA ASP A 21 17.23 -0.32 6.22
C ASP A 21 17.57 0.72 5.15
N ALA A 22 18.69 0.54 4.45
CA ALA A 22 19.08 1.43 3.35
C ALA A 22 18.12 1.32 2.14
N ILE A 23 17.57 0.13 1.91
CA ILE A 23 16.55 -0.09 0.87
C ILE A 23 15.24 0.56 1.28
N ALA A 24 14.79 0.36 2.52
CA ALA A 24 13.57 0.94 3.05
C ALA A 24 13.61 2.47 2.99
N GLN A 25 14.73 3.08 3.38
CA GLN A 25 14.93 4.53 3.27
C GLN A 25 14.89 5.01 1.82
N ARG A 26 15.54 4.30 0.89
CA ARG A 26 15.47 4.63 -0.55
C ARG A 26 14.05 4.52 -1.09
N LEU A 27 13.31 3.49 -0.70
CA LEU A 27 11.92 3.29 -1.12
C LEU A 27 11.03 4.42 -0.59
N GLN A 28 11.13 4.76 0.69
CA GLN A 28 10.38 5.86 1.29
C GLN A 28 10.65 7.20 0.58
N THR A 29 11.92 7.53 0.34
CA THR A 29 12.31 8.74 -0.41
C THR A 29 11.75 8.70 -1.83
N SER A 30 11.92 7.58 -2.56
CA SER A 30 11.42 7.46 -3.92
C SER A 30 9.89 7.55 -4.01
N LEU A 31 9.17 7.03 -3.01
CA LEU A 31 7.72 7.17 -2.89
C LEU A 31 7.35 8.64 -2.68
N SER A 32 8.04 9.35 -1.79
CA SER A 32 7.83 10.79 -1.59
C SER A 32 8.01 11.58 -2.89
N HIS A 33 9.04 11.28 -3.70
CA HIS A 33 9.23 11.91 -5.00
C HIS A 33 8.12 11.53 -6.00
N CYS A 34 7.69 10.27 -6.00
CA CYS A 34 6.58 9.80 -6.85
C CYS A 34 5.28 10.55 -6.55
N LEU A 35 4.97 10.77 -5.27
CA LEU A 35 3.75 11.46 -4.85
C LEU A 35 3.69 12.93 -5.32
N LEU A 36 4.83 13.58 -5.57
CA LEU A 36 4.86 14.91 -6.20
C LEU A 36 4.30 14.89 -7.63
N HIS A 37 4.47 13.78 -8.35
CA HIS A 37 3.95 13.60 -9.71
C HIS A 37 2.52 13.01 -9.72
N PHE A 38 2.11 12.35 -8.64
CA PHE A 38 0.81 11.72 -8.48
C PHE A 38 0.11 12.17 -7.18
N PRO A 39 -0.21 13.47 -7.04
CA PRO A 39 -0.65 14.06 -5.77
C PRO A 39 -2.00 13.51 -5.29
N PHE A 40 -2.83 12.97 -6.18
CA PHE A 40 -4.08 12.32 -5.79
C PHE A 40 -3.84 11.10 -4.88
N LEU A 41 -2.67 10.46 -4.95
CA LEU A 41 -2.36 9.30 -4.09
C LEU A 41 -2.09 9.69 -2.63
N SER A 42 -1.69 10.94 -2.37
CA SER A 42 -1.54 11.50 -1.01
C SER A 42 -2.80 12.22 -0.51
N GLY A 43 -3.89 12.22 -1.28
CA GLY A 43 -5.15 12.88 -0.93
C GLY A 43 -6.13 12.00 -0.16
N ARG A 44 -7.38 12.47 -0.06
CA ARG A 44 -8.55 11.74 0.47
C ARG A 44 -9.75 11.89 -0.44
N LEU A 45 -10.71 10.99 -0.35
CA LEU A 45 -12.01 11.18 -0.99
C LEU A 45 -12.75 12.33 -0.30
N ALA A 46 -13.45 13.12 -1.10
CA ALA A 46 -14.32 14.18 -0.67
C ALA A 46 -15.59 14.19 -1.55
N THR A 47 -16.63 14.83 -1.04
CA THR A 47 -17.90 15.01 -1.75
C THR A 47 -18.25 16.49 -1.74
N ASP A 48 -18.64 17.04 -2.89
CA ASP A 48 -19.15 18.41 -2.98
C ASP A 48 -20.65 18.49 -2.60
N ALA A 49 -21.23 19.69 -2.66
CA ALA A 49 -22.65 19.89 -2.34
C ALA A 49 -23.57 19.22 -3.36
N GLU A 50 -23.09 19.04 -4.59
CA GLU A 50 -23.77 18.41 -5.73
C GLU A 50 -23.67 16.88 -5.72
N SER A 51 -23.06 16.28 -4.68
CA SER A 51 -22.85 14.83 -4.52
C SER A 51 -21.85 14.21 -5.52
N THR A 52 -20.96 15.01 -6.09
CA THR A 52 -19.82 14.55 -6.88
C THR A 52 -18.72 14.05 -5.95
N ILE A 53 -18.25 12.83 -6.19
CA ILE A 53 -17.10 12.27 -5.46
C ILE A 53 -15.83 12.62 -6.22
N PHE A 54 -14.85 13.18 -5.52
CA PHE A 54 -13.54 13.52 -6.07
C PHE A 54 -12.44 13.22 -5.06
N VAL A 55 -11.18 13.32 -5.50
CA VAL A 55 -10.02 13.25 -4.62
C VAL A 55 -9.60 14.65 -4.25
N ASP A 56 -9.67 14.99 -2.96
CA ASP A 56 -9.05 16.17 -2.38
C ASP A 56 -7.56 15.91 -2.19
N CYS A 57 -6.74 16.55 -3.03
CA CYS A 57 -5.27 16.47 -2.99
C CYS A 57 -4.69 17.32 -1.86
N ASN A 58 -5.02 16.97 -0.62
CA ASN A 58 -4.71 17.74 0.59
C ASN A 58 -3.41 17.33 1.30
N ASP A 59 -2.55 16.57 0.64
CA ASP A 59 -1.27 16.08 1.18
C ASP A 59 -1.38 15.35 2.53
N ALA A 60 -2.54 14.75 2.84
CA ALA A 60 -2.75 13.91 4.02
C ALA A 60 -1.88 12.65 4.04
N GLY A 61 -1.15 12.38 2.95
CA GLY A 61 -0.09 11.40 2.86
C GLY A 61 -0.56 9.99 2.49
N ALA A 62 0.43 9.18 2.15
CA ALA A 62 0.32 7.74 1.92
C ALA A 62 0.85 6.97 3.13
N GLN A 63 0.42 5.72 3.30
CA GLN A 63 0.96 4.84 4.33
C GLN A 63 2.20 4.10 3.82
N PHE A 64 3.28 4.09 4.62
CA PHE A 64 4.48 3.30 4.35
C PHE A 64 4.79 2.45 5.58
N VAL A 65 4.75 1.13 5.43
CA VAL A 65 4.95 0.16 6.51
C VAL A 65 6.25 -0.59 6.28
N ILE A 66 7.02 -0.79 7.35
CA ILE A 66 8.15 -1.70 7.33
C ILE A 66 7.82 -2.87 8.26
N ALA A 67 7.87 -4.08 7.74
CA ALA A 67 7.54 -5.29 8.49
C ALA A 67 8.60 -6.38 8.30
N LYS A 68 8.69 -7.27 9.29
CA LYS A 68 9.58 -8.44 9.28
C LYS A 68 8.77 -9.68 9.62
N ALA A 69 8.93 -10.74 8.83
CA ALA A 69 8.32 -12.04 9.09
C ALA A 69 9.43 -13.04 9.45
N ASP A 70 9.59 -13.32 10.74
CA ASP A 70 10.56 -14.31 11.21
C ASP A 70 10.07 -15.74 10.92
N GLY A 71 10.97 -16.58 10.40
CA GLY A 71 10.65 -17.98 10.09
C GLY A 71 9.88 -18.20 8.78
N LEU A 72 9.72 -17.18 7.94
CA LEU A 72 9.11 -17.30 6.62
C LEU A 72 10.14 -17.04 5.51
N HIS A 73 10.28 -17.97 4.58
CA HIS A 73 11.14 -17.82 3.40
C HIS A 73 10.32 -17.61 2.13
N VAL A 74 10.87 -16.86 1.17
CA VAL A 74 10.24 -16.63 -0.14
C VAL A 74 9.92 -17.96 -0.85
N LEU A 75 10.77 -18.98 -0.67
CA LEU A 75 10.57 -20.31 -1.24
C LEU A 75 9.31 -21.01 -0.69
N ASP A 76 8.94 -20.75 0.57
CA ASP A 76 7.75 -21.34 1.18
C ASP A 76 6.48 -20.81 0.50
N LEU A 77 6.51 -19.57 0.02
CA LEU A 77 5.42 -18.95 -0.73
C LEU A 77 5.38 -19.42 -2.19
N MET A 78 6.55 -19.59 -2.82
CA MET A 78 6.65 -19.99 -4.22
C MET A 78 6.29 -21.46 -4.46
N ASN A 79 6.58 -22.34 -3.50
CA ASN A 79 6.31 -23.78 -3.61
C ASN A 79 4.89 -24.18 -3.18
N ALA A 80 4.09 -23.22 -2.71
CA ALA A 80 2.74 -23.50 -2.26
C ALA A 80 1.79 -23.79 -3.43
N VAL A 81 0.98 -24.84 -3.31
CA VAL A 81 -0.07 -25.19 -4.30
C VAL A 81 -1.18 -24.14 -4.35
N HIS A 82 -1.45 -23.50 -3.21
CA HIS A 82 -2.42 -22.42 -3.06
C HIS A 82 -1.77 -21.25 -2.35
N VAL A 83 -2.29 -20.03 -2.57
CA VAL A 83 -1.80 -18.82 -1.90
C VAL A 83 -1.94 -19.00 -0.38
N PRO A 84 -0.83 -19.03 0.38
CA PRO A 84 -0.90 -19.20 1.82
C PRO A 84 -1.66 -18.06 2.50
N LEU A 85 -2.41 -18.35 3.58
CA LEU A 85 -3.20 -17.33 4.29
C LEU A 85 -2.36 -16.16 4.81
N ILE A 86 -1.09 -16.41 5.15
CA ILE A 86 -0.15 -15.38 5.59
C ILE A 86 0.09 -14.29 4.53
N VAL A 87 -0.14 -14.56 3.24
CA VAL A 87 -0.01 -13.54 2.18
C VAL A 87 -1.01 -12.40 2.39
N ARG A 88 -2.16 -12.67 3.02
CA ARG A 88 -3.13 -11.60 3.36
C ARG A 88 -2.54 -10.59 4.35
N SER A 89 -1.67 -11.02 5.27
CA SER A 89 -1.05 -10.11 6.23
C SER A 89 0.09 -9.27 5.65
N PHE A 90 0.42 -9.43 4.36
CA PHE A 90 1.38 -8.56 3.68
C PHE A 90 0.76 -7.25 3.21
N PHE A 91 -0.57 -7.15 3.21
CA PHE A 91 -1.29 -5.96 2.79
C PHE A 91 -1.78 -5.20 4.03
N PRO A 92 -1.29 -3.97 4.26
CA PRO A 92 -1.54 -3.25 5.51
C PRO A 92 -2.96 -2.67 5.62
N MET A 93 -3.73 -2.68 4.53
CA MET A 93 -5.07 -2.10 4.48
C MET A 93 -6.13 -3.12 4.14
N ASP A 94 -7.02 -3.37 5.09
CA ASP A 94 -8.32 -4.00 4.87
C ASP A 94 -9.38 -2.88 4.74
N ALA A 95 -9.32 -2.18 3.61
CA ALA A 95 -10.14 -1.00 3.34
C ALA A 95 -11.02 -1.23 2.11
N ILE A 96 -12.18 -0.59 2.11
CA ILE A 96 -13.09 -0.54 0.97
C ILE A 96 -13.26 0.88 0.44
N ASN A 97 -13.90 1.03 -0.71
CA ASN A 97 -14.04 2.27 -1.48
C ASN A 97 -14.56 3.49 -0.69
N TYR A 98 -15.34 3.31 0.38
CA TYR A 98 -15.81 4.42 1.21
C TYR A 98 -14.86 4.79 2.36
N ASP A 99 -13.85 3.99 2.66
CA ASP A 99 -12.89 4.31 3.72
C ASP A 99 -11.89 5.39 3.28
N GLY A 100 -11.77 5.64 1.97
CA GLY A 100 -10.84 6.62 1.41
C GLY A 100 -11.08 8.08 1.81
N TYR A 101 -12.19 8.38 2.49
CA TYR A 101 -12.43 9.69 3.11
C TYR A 101 -11.53 9.90 4.35
N SER A 102 -11.25 8.83 5.09
CA SER A 102 -10.45 8.87 6.32
C SER A 102 -9.10 8.17 6.19
N LEU A 103 -9.06 7.05 5.45
CA LEU A 103 -7.85 6.25 5.27
C LEU A 103 -7.06 6.70 4.04
N PRO A 104 -5.73 6.47 4.02
CA PRO A 104 -4.90 6.70 2.84
C PRO A 104 -5.44 5.99 1.60
N LEU A 105 -5.32 6.62 0.44
CA LEU A 105 -5.70 6.02 -0.85
C LEU A 105 -4.67 4.98 -1.33
N VAL A 106 -3.43 5.05 -0.81
CA VAL A 106 -2.37 4.07 -1.09
C VAL A 106 -1.57 3.75 0.16
N ALA A 107 -1.19 2.47 0.27
CA ALA A 107 -0.26 1.97 1.27
C ALA A 107 0.79 1.08 0.61
N VAL A 108 2.01 1.16 1.10
CA VAL A 108 3.17 0.38 0.63
C VAL A 108 3.79 -0.33 1.83
N GLN A 109 4.16 -1.61 1.65
CA GLN A 109 4.87 -2.43 2.62
C GLN A 109 6.05 -3.12 1.95
#